data_AF-A0A3M7MF50-F1
#
_entry.id   AF-A0A3M7MF50-F1
#
_cell.length_a   1.000
_cell.length_b   1.000
_cell.length_c   1.000
_cell.angle_alpha   90.00
_cell.angle_beta   90.00
_cell.angle_gamma   90.00
#
_symmetry.space_group_name_H-M   'P 1'
#
loop_
_entity.id
_entity.type
_entity.pdbx_description
1 polymer ?
#
loop_
_entity_poly.entity_id
_entity_poly.type
_entity_poly.pdbx_seq_one_letter_code
_entity_poly.pdbx_strand_id
1 'polypeptide(L)'
;MASTYSHSHPLLKASSAAYGVLALLHTIKGVEQFKHPTMRTLPLMLRGASKIGWYEGSGFFVIISLLNYKWSQTGIYDAYDKGIATILVGIMTAAGGAYWKSNDKPTAIALVSVAILQVLGVRHGSYEPLA
;
A
#
# COMPACT_ATOMS: atom_id res chain seq x y z
N MET A 1 -14.84 -8.99 -29.15
CA MET A 1 -13.49 -8.40 -29.09
C MET A 1 -13.59 -7.14 -28.25
N ALA A 2 -13.04 -7.14 -27.03
CA ALA A 2 -13.03 -5.95 -26.19
C ALA A 2 -12.17 -4.88 -26.88
N SER A 3 -12.70 -3.68 -27.12
CA SER A 3 -11.94 -2.62 -27.77
C SER A 3 -10.78 -2.20 -26.86
N THR A 4 -9.57 -2.36 -27.34
CA THR A 4 -8.30 -1.95 -26.71
C THR A 4 -8.13 -0.44 -26.71
N TYR A 5 -9.03 0.30 -26.06
CA TYR A 5 -8.70 1.65 -25.59
C TYR A 5 -8.08 1.50 -24.21
N SER A 6 -6.77 1.22 -24.18
CA SER A 6 -5.94 1.36 -22.98
C SER A 6 -5.87 2.86 -22.65
N HIS A 7 -6.87 3.38 -21.97
CA HIS A 7 -6.77 4.71 -21.38
C HIS A 7 -5.70 4.64 -20.29
N SER A 8 -4.68 5.49 -20.40
CA SER A 8 -3.69 5.62 -19.34
C SER A 8 -4.39 6.18 -18.09
N HIS A 9 -4.29 5.50 -16.95
CA HIS A 9 -4.78 6.00 -15.68
C HIS A 9 -3.60 6.53 -14.83
N PRO A 10 -3.21 7.82 -15.00
CA PRO A 10 -1.98 8.35 -14.41
C PRO A 10 -1.98 8.33 -12.88
N LEU A 11 -3.13 8.48 -12.23
CA LEU A 11 -3.23 8.43 -10.76
C LEU A 11 -3.03 7.00 -10.21
N LEU A 12 -3.44 5.97 -10.96
CA LEU A 12 -3.14 4.58 -10.61
C LEU A 12 -1.66 4.26 -10.86
N LYS A 13 -1.06 4.84 -11.91
CA LYS A 13 0.39 4.75 -12.14
C LYS A 13 1.19 5.45 -11.02
N ALA A 14 0.72 6.62 -10.58
CA ALA A 14 1.30 7.33 -9.44
C ALA A 14 1.15 6.51 -8.14
N SER A 15 -0.03 5.90 -7.92
CA SER A 15 -0.25 4.98 -6.80
C SER A 15 0.74 3.82 -6.83
N SER A 16 0.94 3.20 -8.00
CA SER A 16 1.94 2.13 -8.19
C SER A 16 3.33 2.57 -7.76
N ALA A 17 3.80 3.73 -8.23
CA ALA A 17 5.09 4.28 -7.83
C ALA A 17 5.16 4.57 -6.32
N ALA A 18 4.10 5.13 -5.74
CA ALA A 18 4.03 5.43 -4.31
C ALA A 18 4.12 4.16 -3.44
N TYR A 19 3.42 3.08 -3.81
CA TYR A 19 3.55 1.79 -3.12
C TYR A 19 4.94 1.16 -3.31
N GLY A 20 5.57 1.34 -4.47
CA GLY A 20 6.96 0.92 -4.68
C GLY A 20 7.93 1.65 -3.76
N VAL A 21 7.77 2.97 -3.62
CA VAL A 21 8.53 3.78 -2.66
C VAL A 21 8.25 3.36 -1.22
N LEU A 22 6.98 3.10 -0.86
CA LEU A 22 6.64 2.57 0.45
C LEU A 22 7.31 1.23 0.72
N ALA A 23 7.34 0.30 -0.24
CA ALA A 23 8.00 -0.99 -0.08
C ALA A 23 9.49 -0.83 0.25
N LEU A 24 10.18 0.05 -0.48
CA LEU A 24 11.60 0.35 -0.25
C LEU A 24 11.82 0.99 1.13
N LEU A 25 11.09 2.07 1.43
CA LEU A 25 11.25 2.79 2.69
C LEU A 25 10.83 1.95 3.90
N HIS A 26 9.79 1.12 3.77
CA HIS A 26 9.38 0.18 4.81
C HIS A 26 10.48 -0.84 5.09
N THR A 27 11.13 -1.37 4.05
CA THR A 27 12.26 -2.30 4.19
C THR A 27 13.45 -1.63 4.89
N ILE A 28 13.84 -0.44 4.45
CA ILE A 28 14.94 0.33 5.05
C ILE A 28 14.64 0.65 6.52
N LYS A 29 13.42 1.11 6.83
CA LYS A 29 12.98 1.37 8.20
C LYS A 29 13.04 0.12 9.06
N GLY A 30 12.63 -1.04 8.55
CA GLY A 30 12.72 -2.31 9.26
C GLY A 30 14.17 -2.67 9.60
N VAL A 31 15.06 -2.58 8.62
CA VAL A 31 16.51 -2.82 8.83
C VAL A 31 17.05 -1.94 9.95
N GLU A 32 16.66 -0.66 9.99
CA GLU A 32 17.14 0.27 11.02
C GLU A 32 16.50 0.01 12.39
N GLN A 33 15.17 -0.12 12.44
CA GLN A 33 14.42 -0.39 13.67
C GLN A 33 14.90 -1.66 14.36
N PHE A 34 15.23 -2.70 13.60
CA PHE A 34 15.67 -3.97 14.15
C PHE A 34 17.12 -4.01 14.64
N LYS A 35 17.90 -2.94 14.43
CA LYS A 35 19.21 -2.76 15.06
C LYS A 35 19.10 -2.27 16.50
N HIS A 36 17.98 -1.65 16.89
CA HIS A 36 17.82 -1.06 18.21
C HIS A 36 18.03 -2.12 19.32
N PRO A 37 18.83 -1.84 20.37
CA PRO A 37 19.17 -2.84 21.40
C PRO A 37 17.96 -3.49 22.07
N THR A 38 16.87 -2.74 22.27
CA THR A 38 15.61 -3.25 22.85
C THR A 38 14.99 -4.37 22.03
N MET A 39 15.24 -4.47 20.73
CA MET A 39 14.74 -5.61 19.94
C MET A 39 15.37 -6.93 20.38
N ARG A 40 16.52 -6.91 21.06
CA ARG A 40 17.17 -8.09 21.62
C ARG A 40 16.61 -8.49 22.98
N THR A 41 15.86 -7.63 23.65
CA THR A 41 15.23 -7.95 24.94
C THR A 41 13.90 -8.70 24.77
N LEU A 42 13.35 -8.71 23.55
CA LEU A 42 12.15 -9.50 23.23
C LEU A 42 12.46 -11.00 23.21
N PRO A 43 11.52 -11.85 23.69
CA PRO A 43 11.57 -13.30 23.46
C PRO A 43 11.77 -13.62 21.98
N LEU A 44 12.51 -14.70 21.69
CA LEU A 44 12.91 -15.07 20.32
C LEU A 44 11.71 -15.13 19.36
N MET A 45 10.60 -15.73 19.82
CA MET A 45 9.36 -15.84 19.05
C MET A 45 8.77 -14.47 18.70
N LEU A 46 8.67 -13.56 19.69
CA LEU A 46 8.12 -12.21 19.47
C LEU A 46 9.02 -11.38 18.56
N ARG A 47 10.34 -11.46 18.76
CA ARG A 47 11.33 -10.83 17.89
C ARG A 47 11.24 -11.36 16.45
N GLY A 48 11.04 -12.67 16.28
CA GLY A 48 10.84 -13.32 15.00
C GLY A 48 9.56 -12.82 14.32
N ALA A 49 8.43 -12.86 15.03
CA ALA A 49 7.14 -12.39 14.52
C ALA A 49 7.18 -10.92 14.10
N SER A 50 7.81 -10.04 14.90
CA SER A 50 7.99 -8.63 14.53
C SER A 50 8.82 -8.45 13.26
N LYS A 51 9.90 -9.21 13.08
CA LYS A 51 10.77 -9.11 11.90
C LYS A 51 10.11 -9.68 10.65
N ILE A 52 9.57 -10.90 10.75
CA ILE A 52 8.96 -11.59 9.62
C ILE A 52 7.74 -10.82 9.14
N GLY A 53 6.82 -10.47 10.05
CA GLY A 53 5.62 -9.70 9.70
C GLY A 53 5.94 -8.34 9.07
N TRP A 54 7.04 -7.71 9.48
CA TRP A 54 7.49 -6.47 8.84
C TRP A 54 7.94 -6.68 7.40
N TYR A 55 8.73 -7.72 7.11
CA TYR A 55 9.18 -8.00 5.74
C TYR A 55 8.05 -8.58 4.87
N GLU A 56 7.09 -9.30 5.44
CA GLU A 56 5.83 -9.63 4.77
C GLU A 56 5.08 -8.35 4.35
N GLY A 57 5.02 -7.34 5.23
CA GLY A 57 4.50 -6.01 4.91
C GLY A 57 5.24 -5.32 3.76
N SER A 58 6.56 -5.45 3.70
CA SER A 58 7.34 -4.95 2.55
C SER A 58 6.97 -5.65 1.24
N GLY A 59 6.85 -6.98 1.25
CA GLY A 59 6.40 -7.76 0.09
C GLY A 59 4.97 -7.41 -0.33
N PHE A 60 4.07 -7.20 0.65
CA PHE A 60 2.71 -6.74 0.42
C PHE A 60 2.67 -5.40 -0.34
N PHE A 61 3.50 -4.43 0.02
CA PHE A 61 3.59 -3.17 -0.73
C PHE A 61 4.08 -3.35 -2.18
N VAL A 62 4.99 -4.30 -2.44
CA VAL A 62 5.39 -4.64 -3.82
C VAL A 62 4.22 -5.21 -4.60
N ILE A 63 3.45 -6.13 -4.01
CA ILE A 63 2.25 -6.72 -4.64
C ILE A 63 1.26 -5.62 -5.01
N ILE A 64 1.00 -4.67 -4.11
CA ILE A 64 0.08 -3.56 -4.37
C ILE A 64 0.61 -2.61 -5.44
N SER A 65 1.93 -2.38 -5.47
CA SER A 65 2.57 -1.57 -6.52
C SER A 65 2.33 -2.18 -7.91
N LEU A 66 2.55 -3.49 -8.04
CA LEU A 66 2.30 -4.23 -9.29
C LEU A 66 0.82 -4.23 -9.66
N LEU A 67 -0.07 -4.41 -8.68
CA LEU A 67 -1.51 -4.38 -8.90
C LEU A 67 -1.99 -3.02 -9.41
N ASN A 68 -1.52 -1.92 -8.80
CA ASN A 68 -1.83 -0.57 -9.28
C ASN A 68 -1.21 -0.29 -10.66
N TYR A 69 -0.06 -0.90 -10.99
CA TYR A 69 0.51 -0.79 -12.33
C TYR A 69 -0.39 -1.47 -13.37
N LYS A 70 -0.87 -2.68 -13.07
CA LYS A 70 -1.87 -3.38 -13.89
C LYS A 70 -3.12 -2.50 -14.06
N TRP A 71 -3.71 -2.01 -12.97
CA TRP A 71 -4.87 -1.13 -13.02
C TRP A 71 -4.57 0.21 -13.72
N SER A 72 -3.31 0.65 -13.80
CA SER A 72 -2.98 1.87 -14.56
C SER A 72 -3.14 1.72 -16.07
N GLN A 73 -3.05 0.48 -16.56
CA GLN A 73 -3.19 0.11 -17.98
C GLN A 73 -4.61 -0.35 -18.32
N THR A 74 -5.31 -0.85 -17.30
CA THR A 74 -6.58 -1.54 -17.46
C THR A 74 -7.75 -0.76 -16.85
N GLY A 75 -7.51 0.04 -15.83
CA GLY A 75 -8.56 0.65 -15.02
C GLY A 75 -9.06 -0.30 -13.92
N ILE A 76 -10.04 0.18 -13.17
CA ILE A 76 -10.78 -0.56 -12.13
C ILE A 76 -12.09 -1.02 -12.77
N TYR A 77 -12.18 -2.30 -13.12
CA TYR A 77 -13.26 -2.80 -13.99
C TYR A 77 -14.50 -3.24 -13.24
N ASP A 78 -14.33 -3.98 -12.16
CA ASP A 78 -15.42 -4.73 -11.56
C ASP A 78 -15.52 -4.51 -10.03
N ALA A 79 -16.48 -5.20 -9.42
CA ALA A 79 -16.69 -5.15 -7.99
C ALA A 79 -15.52 -5.74 -7.18
N TYR A 80 -14.75 -6.65 -7.76
CA TYR A 80 -13.59 -7.26 -7.09
C TYR A 80 -12.41 -6.29 -7.05
N ASP A 81 -12.12 -5.60 -8.16
CA ASP A 81 -11.10 -4.56 -8.19
C ASP A 81 -11.44 -3.44 -7.16
N LYS A 82 -12.70 -3.00 -7.15
CA LYS A 82 -13.20 -2.01 -6.16
C LYS A 82 -13.10 -2.53 -4.73
N GLY A 83 -13.44 -3.81 -4.51
CA GLY A 83 -13.36 -4.47 -3.21
C GLY A 83 -11.93 -4.53 -2.68
N ILE A 84 -10.99 -4.98 -3.52
CA ILE A 84 -9.56 -5.01 -3.18
C ILE A 84 -9.07 -3.60 -2.85
N ALA A 85 -9.36 -2.61 -3.71
CA ALA A 85 -8.92 -1.24 -3.47
C ALA A 85 -9.50 -0.64 -2.17
N THR A 86 -10.74 -0.99 -1.84
CA THR A 86 -11.38 -0.60 -0.57
C THR A 86 -10.66 -1.20 0.63
N ILE A 87 -10.35 -2.50 0.58
CA ILE A 87 -9.58 -3.19 1.63
C ILE A 87 -8.20 -2.53 1.78
N LEU A 88 -7.52 -2.23 0.68
CA LEU A 88 -6.21 -1.57 0.69
C LEU A 88 -6.27 -0.22 1.40
N VAL A 89 -7.23 0.64 1.04
CA VAL A 89 -7.42 1.94 1.72
C VAL A 89 -7.71 1.74 3.21
N GLY A 90 -8.57 0.79 3.55
CA GLY A 90 -8.91 0.46 4.95
C GLY A 90 -7.67 0.05 5.77
N ILE A 91 -6.85 -0.86 5.24
CA ILE A 91 -5.61 -1.30 5.89
C ILE A 91 -4.63 -0.11 6.05
N MET A 92 -4.48 0.72 5.01
CA MET A 92 -3.57 1.88 5.06
C MET A 92 -4.00 2.93 6.08
N THR A 93 -5.28 3.26 6.14
CA THR A 93 -5.80 4.21 7.12
C THR A 93 -5.74 3.63 8.55
N ALA A 94 -6.06 2.35 8.74
CA ALA A 94 -5.97 1.70 10.04
C ALA A 94 -4.52 1.63 10.54
N ALA A 95 -3.58 1.23 9.69
CA ALA A 95 -2.15 1.22 10.00
C ALA A 95 -1.63 2.63 10.28
N GLY A 96 -2.04 3.63 9.48
CA GLY A 96 -1.73 5.03 9.74
C GLY A 96 -2.20 5.51 11.12
N GLY A 97 -3.42 5.15 11.51
CA GLY A 97 -3.96 5.41 12.84
C GLY A 97 -3.17 4.71 13.96
N ALA A 98 -2.72 3.48 13.74
CA ALA A 98 -1.88 2.75 14.71
C ALA A 98 -0.51 3.43 14.90
N TYR A 99 0.16 3.81 13.81
CA TYR A 99 1.44 4.53 13.88
C TYR A 99 1.30 5.91 14.51
N TRP A 100 0.18 6.60 14.29
CA TRP A 100 -0.08 7.87 14.95
C TRP A 100 -0.15 7.69 16.48
N LYS A 101 -0.86 6.65 16.94
CA LYS A 101 -0.99 6.32 18.37
C LYS A 101 0.33 5.87 18.99
N SER A 102 1.23 5.25 18.23
CA SER A 102 2.58 4.88 18.69
C SER A 102 3.61 6.00 18.57
N ASN A 103 3.18 7.23 18.27
CA ASN A 103 4.01 8.43 18.11
C ASN A 103 4.97 8.39 16.90
N ASP A 104 4.74 7.49 15.94
CA ASP A 104 5.45 7.42 14.67
C ASP A 104 4.68 8.20 13.58
N LYS A 105 4.57 9.51 13.81
CA LYS A 105 3.83 10.42 12.92
C LYS A 105 4.32 10.42 11.47
N PRO A 106 5.64 10.34 11.17
CA PRO A 106 6.11 10.29 9.79
C PRO A 106 5.55 9.10 9.02
N THR A 107 5.56 7.90 9.61
CA THR A 107 4.97 6.71 8.95
C THR A 107 3.46 6.83 8.84
N ALA A 108 2.78 7.36 9.85
CA ALA A 108 1.34 7.61 9.77
C ALA A 108 0.96 8.52 8.59
N ILE A 109 1.67 9.64 8.43
CA ILE A 109 1.43 10.60 7.35
C ILE A 109 1.70 9.95 5.97
N ALA A 110 2.78 9.18 5.85
CA ALA A 110 3.11 8.51 4.60
C ALA A 110 2.00 7.54 4.17
N LEU A 111 1.50 6.71 5.09
CA LEU A 111 0.43 5.74 4.81
C LEU A 111 -0.88 6.43 4.43
N VAL A 112 -1.30 7.47 5.16
CA VAL A 112 -2.52 8.21 4.84
C VAL A 112 -2.40 8.94 3.50
N SER A 113 -1.24 9.49 3.18
CA SER A 113 -1.02 10.16 1.89
C SER A 113 -1.18 9.19 0.71
N VAL A 114 -0.61 7.98 0.83
CA VAL A 114 -0.77 6.94 -0.20
C VAL A 114 -2.20 6.40 -0.23
N ALA A 115 -2.89 6.31 0.90
CA ALA A 115 -4.31 5.95 0.94
C ALA A 115 -5.19 6.96 0.20
N ILE A 116 -4.96 8.26 0.40
CA ILE A 116 -5.64 9.33 -0.34
C ILE A 116 -5.36 9.20 -1.84
N LEU A 117 -4.10 8.99 -2.23
CA LEU A 117 -3.73 8.79 -3.62
C LEU A 117 -4.42 7.56 -4.23
N GLN A 118 -4.52 6.44 -3.50
CA GLN A 118 -5.26 5.25 -3.93
C GLN A 118 -6.75 5.56 -4.15
N VAL A 119 -7.40 6.28 -3.23
CA VAL A 119 -8.80 6.69 -3.38
C VAL A 119 -8.99 7.53 -4.65
N LEU A 120 -8.10 8.50 -4.87
CA LEU A 120 -8.13 9.33 -6.09
C LEU A 120 -7.89 8.50 -7.34
N GLY A 121 -6.93 7.56 -7.30
CA GLY A 121 -6.65 6.62 -8.39
C GLY A 121 -7.86 5.77 -8.76
N VAL A 122 -8.56 5.22 -7.77
CA VAL A 122 -9.76 4.42 -7.99
C VAL A 122 -10.89 5.27 -8.57
N ARG A 123 -11.13 6.47 -8.03
CA ARG A 123 -12.20 7.36 -8.50
C ARG A 123 -12.03 7.73 -9.99
N HIS A 124 -10.81 8.03 -10.42
CA HIS A 124 -10.53 8.44 -11.81
C HIS A 124 -10.18 7.26 -12.73
N GLY A 125 -9.98 6.07 -12.17
CA GLY A 125 -9.68 4.84 -12.91
C GLY A 125 -10.85 3.88 -12.99
N SER A 126 -11.97 4.17 -12.34
CA SER A 126 -13.17 3.34 -12.40
C SER A 126 -13.95 3.60 -13.68
N TYR A 127 -14.41 2.52 -14.31
CA TYR A 127 -15.45 2.63 -15.32
C TYR A 127 -16.78 2.96 -14.62
N GLU A 128 -17.43 4.03 -15.07
CA GLU A 128 -18.83 4.25 -14.75
C GLU A 128 -19.69 3.39 -15.69
N PRO A 129 -20.69 2.65 -15.18
CA PRO A 129 -21.72 2.09 -16.05
C PRO A 129 -22.36 3.26 -16.81
N LEU A 130 -22.45 3.17 -18.14
CA LEU A 130 -23.28 4.07 -18.92
C LEU A 130 -24.71 3.97 -18.37
N ALA A 131 -25.21 5.07 -17.80
CA ALA A 131 -26.59 5.21 -17.34
C ALA A 131 -27.56 5.21 -18.52
#